data_AF-A0A2N9M9R1-F1
#
_entry.id   AF-A0A2N9M9R1-F1
#
_cell.length_a   1.000
_cell.length_b   1.000
_cell.length_c   1.000
_cell.angle_alpha   90.00
_cell.angle_beta   90.00
_cell.angle_gamma   90.00
#
_symmetry.space_group_name_H-M   'P 1'
#
loop_
_entity.id
_entity.type
_entity.pdbx_description
1 polymer ?
#
loop_
_entity_poly.entity_id
_entity_poly.type
_entity_poly.pdbx_seq_one_letter_code
_entity_poly.pdbx_strand_id
1 'polypeptide(L)'
;MHLKLKRPGRALLICLACWPLGVRCVNGQWPTANVSALKGEMKVFEAVIDGTMAQTFAPPFGLLEKTQGTYLPGFGLAFSLEVNLYPMRVPTPFNMAPLSKAEVEKAQKVKQDRIVTVKESVPRLLADHAMSLRDLGQNDSIAVVVHLFEVRTGESKFPEQIIVEIRKADLDEFWDKKTSYQDLLGKMKVLEL
;
A
#
# COMPACT_ATOMS: atom_id res chain seq x y z
N MET A 1 -85.12 -38.30 16.30
CA MET A 1 -83.87 -38.38 17.07
C MET A 1 -82.73 -38.68 16.13
N HIS A 2 -81.61 -37.98 16.35
CA HIS A 2 -80.39 -37.90 15.54
C HIS A 2 -79.87 -39.22 14.97
N LEU A 3 -79.33 -39.19 13.74
CA LEU A 3 -77.88 -39.35 13.55
C LEU A 3 -77.42 -38.86 12.15
N LYS A 4 -76.43 -37.97 12.17
CA LYS A 4 -75.74 -37.38 11.02
C LYS A 4 -74.78 -38.42 10.40
N LEU A 5 -74.83 -38.62 9.07
CA LEU A 5 -73.71 -39.15 8.31
C LEU A 5 -72.88 -37.98 7.74
N LYS A 6 -71.63 -37.88 8.21
CA LYS A 6 -70.65 -36.85 7.85
C LYS A 6 -69.83 -37.36 6.65
N ARG A 7 -69.90 -36.67 5.51
CA ARG A 7 -69.05 -36.92 4.33
C ARG A 7 -67.61 -36.45 4.60
N PRO A 8 -66.56 -37.18 4.18
CA PRO A 8 -65.19 -36.68 4.14
C PRO A 8 -64.90 -36.09 2.75
N GLY A 9 -64.02 -35.08 2.68
CA GLY A 9 -63.40 -34.74 1.41
C GLY A 9 -63.03 -33.27 1.26
N ARG A 10 -61.74 -33.00 1.49
CA ARG A 10 -60.82 -32.10 0.75
C ARG A 10 -59.91 -31.35 1.73
N ALA A 11 -58.82 -32.02 2.11
CA ALA A 11 -57.63 -31.34 2.59
C ALA A 11 -56.96 -30.67 1.37
N LEU A 12 -56.91 -29.35 1.40
CA LEU A 12 -56.20 -28.51 0.44
C LEU A 12 -54.71 -28.56 0.81
N LEU A 13 -53.92 -29.32 0.05
CA LEU A 13 -52.46 -29.34 0.16
C LEU A 13 -51.91 -28.09 -0.54
N ILE A 14 -51.48 -27.10 0.25
CA ILE A 14 -50.73 -25.94 -0.22
C ILE A 14 -49.27 -26.39 -0.35
N CYS A 15 -48.84 -26.73 -1.56
CA CYS A 15 -47.43 -26.90 -1.90
C CYS A 15 -46.79 -25.51 -2.03
N LEU A 16 -46.11 -25.07 -0.97
CA LEU A 16 -45.19 -23.94 -1.01
C LEU A 16 -43.99 -24.32 -1.90
N ALA A 17 -43.99 -23.81 -3.13
CA ALA A 17 -42.86 -23.90 -4.04
C ALA A 17 -41.73 -22.98 -3.54
N CYS A 18 -40.77 -23.54 -2.81
CA CYS A 18 -39.46 -22.93 -2.59
C CYS A 18 -38.73 -22.87 -3.94
N TRP A 19 -38.71 -21.71 -4.59
CA TRP A 19 -37.75 -21.44 -5.66
C TRP A 19 -36.38 -21.23 -5.01
N PRO A 20 -35.36 -22.06 -5.30
CA PRO A 20 -34.01 -21.70 -4.93
C PRO A 20 -33.61 -20.52 -5.82
N LEU A 21 -33.50 -19.35 -5.21
CA LEU A 21 -32.75 -18.24 -5.78
C LEU A 21 -31.33 -18.76 -6.02
N GLY A 22 -31.05 -19.09 -7.27
CA GLY A 22 -29.72 -19.50 -7.71
C GLY A 22 -28.75 -18.37 -7.41
N VAL A 23 -27.95 -18.56 -6.36
CA VAL A 23 -26.76 -17.77 -6.09
C VAL A 23 -25.83 -18.02 -7.28
N ARG A 24 -25.86 -17.11 -8.25
CA ARG A 24 -24.79 -17.02 -9.25
C ARG A 24 -23.56 -16.58 -8.49
N CYS A 25 -22.74 -17.53 -8.06
CA CYS A 25 -21.35 -17.26 -7.76
C CYS A 25 -20.76 -16.66 -9.03
N VAL A 26 -20.56 -15.33 -9.02
CA VAL A 26 -19.70 -14.68 -10.00
C VAL A 26 -18.33 -15.31 -9.76
N ASN A 27 -17.95 -16.24 -10.62
CA ASN A 27 -16.56 -16.64 -10.75
C ASN A 27 -15.81 -15.37 -11.16
N GLY A 28 -15.23 -14.69 -10.18
CA GLY A 28 -14.27 -13.62 -10.41
C GLY A 28 -13.07 -14.25 -11.10
N GLN A 29 -13.12 -14.29 -12.43
CA GLN A 29 -11.97 -14.61 -13.25
C GLN A 29 -10.99 -13.45 -13.03
N TRP A 30 -10.02 -13.66 -12.14
CA TRP A 30 -8.97 -12.67 -11.91
C TRP A 30 -8.30 -12.39 -13.27
N PRO A 31 -8.16 -11.12 -13.67
CA PRO A 31 -7.47 -10.80 -14.91
C PRO A 31 -6.07 -11.41 -14.83
N THR A 32 -5.74 -12.26 -15.79
CA THR A 32 -4.42 -12.87 -15.89
C THR A 32 -3.49 -11.81 -16.45
N ALA A 33 -3.01 -10.92 -15.59
CA ALA A 33 -1.90 -10.03 -15.91
C ALA A 33 -0.77 -10.87 -16.52
N ASN A 34 -0.08 -10.35 -17.54
CA ASN A 34 1.08 -11.02 -18.11
C ASN A 34 2.22 -10.99 -17.08
N VAL A 35 2.25 -11.97 -16.19
CA VAL A 35 3.14 -11.99 -15.02
C VAL A 35 4.60 -11.86 -15.41
N SER A 36 4.99 -12.38 -16.58
CA SER A 36 6.37 -12.28 -17.08
C SER A 36 6.73 -10.84 -17.44
N ALA A 37 5.86 -10.15 -18.17
CA ALA A 37 6.09 -8.77 -18.57
C ALA A 37 5.96 -7.82 -17.37
N LEU A 38 4.97 -8.02 -16.51
CA LEU A 38 4.79 -7.31 -15.25
C LEU A 38 6.02 -7.43 -14.33
N LYS A 39 6.64 -8.62 -14.26
CA LYS A 39 7.89 -8.80 -13.51
C LYS A 39 9.01 -7.90 -14.04
N GLY A 40 9.11 -7.74 -15.36
CA GLY A 40 10.08 -6.84 -15.99
C GLY A 40 9.81 -5.38 -15.62
N GLU A 41 8.56 -4.94 -15.76
CA GLU A 41 8.13 -3.58 -15.38
C GLU A 41 8.39 -3.30 -13.90
N MET A 42 8.06 -4.26 -13.02
CA MET A 42 8.30 -4.19 -11.59
C MET A 42 9.80 -4.00 -11.27
N LYS A 43 10.70 -4.72 -11.96
CA LYS A 43 12.16 -4.55 -11.77
C LYS A 43 12.67 -3.18 -12.24
N VAL A 44 12.10 -2.64 -13.31
CA VAL A 44 12.42 -1.28 -13.74
C VAL A 44 11.95 -0.27 -12.70
N PHE A 45 10.74 -0.44 -12.18
CA PHE A 45 10.17 0.46 -11.19
C PHE A 45 10.92 0.41 -9.85
N GLU A 46 11.35 -0.77 -9.38
CA GLU A 46 12.25 -0.91 -8.23
C GLU A 46 13.52 -0.05 -8.40
N ALA A 47 14.16 -0.11 -9.57
CA ALA A 47 15.37 0.67 -9.84
C ALA A 47 15.10 2.20 -9.88
N VAL A 48 13.92 2.61 -10.36
CA VAL A 48 13.49 4.02 -10.31
C VAL A 48 13.28 4.48 -8.88
N ILE A 49 12.65 3.66 -8.03
CA ILE A 49 12.49 3.96 -6.60
C ILE A 49 13.87 4.13 -5.95
N ASP A 50 14.77 3.16 -6.15
CA ASP A 50 16.12 3.20 -5.59
C ASP A 50 16.86 4.47 -6.02
N GLY A 51 16.80 4.81 -7.31
CA GLY A 51 17.47 6.01 -7.86
C GLY A 51 16.93 7.31 -7.28
N THR A 52 15.61 7.48 -7.24
CA THR A 52 14.97 8.69 -6.70
C THR A 52 15.21 8.83 -5.20
N MET A 53 15.15 7.74 -4.44
CA MET A 53 15.41 7.76 -3.00
C MET A 53 16.87 8.06 -2.69
N ALA A 54 17.81 7.47 -3.43
CA ALA A 54 19.24 7.77 -3.28
C ALA A 54 19.57 9.25 -3.59
N GLN A 55 18.88 9.86 -4.57
CA GLN A 55 19.02 11.28 -4.86
C GLN A 55 18.40 12.17 -3.78
N THR A 56 17.25 11.76 -3.22
CA THR A 56 16.52 12.50 -2.18
C THR A 56 17.27 12.47 -0.85
N PHE A 57 17.91 11.35 -0.52
CA PHE A 57 18.65 11.13 0.71
C PHE A 57 20.15 10.94 0.41
N ALA A 58 20.86 12.06 0.26
CA ALA A 58 22.31 12.03 0.03
C ALA A 58 23.08 11.39 1.21
N PRO A 59 24.25 10.75 0.96
CA PRO A 59 25.10 10.14 1.99
C PRO A 59 25.48 11.12 3.13
N PRO A 60 25.68 10.66 4.38
CA PRO A 60 25.76 9.27 4.85
C PRO A 60 24.39 8.61 5.14
N PHE A 61 23.31 9.31 4.80
CA PHE A 61 21.95 8.83 4.91
C PHE A 61 21.61 8.07 3.64
N GLY A 62 20.67 7.14 3.72
CA GLY A 62 20.30 6.42 2.51
C GLY A 62 19.33 5.30 2.74
N LEU A 63 18.93 4.78 1.59
CA LEU A 63 18.29 3.50 1.42
C LEU A 63 19.20 2.41 2.04
N LEU A 64 18.69 1.72 3.07
CA LEU A 64 19.42 0.63 3.73
C LEU A 64 19.31 -0.67 2.92
N GLU A 65 18.11 -0.94 2.41
CA GLU A 65 17.81 -2.08 1.57
C GLU A 65 17.23 -1.63 0.23
N LYS A 66 17.66 -2.30 -0.84
CA LYS A 66 17.09 -2.09 -2.17
C LYS A 66 15.59 -2.35 -2.16
N THR A 67 14.86 -1.58 -2.94
CA THR A 67 13.42 -1.72 -3.08
C THR A 67 13.06 -3.11 -3.60
N GLN A 68 12.13 -3.78 -2.92
CA GLN A 68 11.61 -5.08 -3.32
C GLN A 68 10.16 -4.94 -3.74
N GLY A 69 9.87 -5.28 -5.00
CA GLY A 69 8.52 -5.35 -5.54
C GLY A 69 7.94 -6.75 -5.37
N THR A 70 6.66 -6.80 -4.99
CA THR A 70 5.86 -8.02 -4.89
C THR A 70 4.54 -7.82 -5.61
N TYR A 71 4.17 -8.75 -6.48
CA TYR A 71 2.84 -8.80 -7.08
C TYR A 71 1.91 -9.68 -6.25
N LEU A 72 0.76 -9.14 -5.89
CA LEU A 72 -0.28 -9.76 -5.09
C LEU A 72 -1.55 -9.89 -5.93
N PRO A 73 -1.96 -11.10 -6.33
CA PRO A 73 -3.18 -11.31 -7.11
C PRO A 73 -4.40 -10.71 -6.39
N GLY A 74 -5.17 -9.90 -7.12
CA GLY A 74 -6.36 -9.23 -6.59
C GLY A 74 -6.10 -7.96 -5.79
N PHE A 75 -4.83 -7.65 -5.52
CA PHE A 75 -4.43 -6.36 -4.97
C PHE A 75 -3.66 -5.54 -6.01
N GLY A 76 -2.63 -6.10 -6.67
CA GLY A 76 -1.74 -5.38 -7.56
C GLY A 76 -0.29 -5.47 -7.12
N LEU A 77 0.43 -4.34 -7.09
CA LEU A 77 1.86 -4.29 -6.76
C LEU A 77 2.10 -3.64 -5.39
N ALA A 78 2.99 -4.23 -4.61
CA ALA A 78 3.50 -3.66 -3.37
C ALA A 78 5.02 -3.56 -3.45
N PHE A 79 5.57 -2.39 -3.15
CA PHE A 79 7.00 -2.13 -3.07
C PHE A 79 7.37 -1.87 -1.62
N SER A 80 8.41 -2.53 -1.12
CA SER A 80 8.95 -2.33 0.22
C SER A 80 10.37 -1.81 0.11
N LEU A 81 10.70 -0.80 0.91
CA LEU A 81 12.05 -0.26 1.03
C LEU A 81 12.32 0.21 2.45
N GLU A 82 13.59 0.23 2.83
CA GLU A 82 14.02 0.66 4.15
C GLU A 82 14.92 1.89 4.07
N VAL A 83 14.61 2.92 4.85
CA VAL A 83 15.32 4.20 4.84
C VAL A 83 15.80 4.55 6.24
N ASN A 84 17.06 4.95 6.34
CA ASN A 84 17.61 5.53 7.57
C ASN A 84 17.38 7.04 7.60
N LEU A 85 16.52 7.49 8.52
CA LEU A 85 16.20 8.91 8.67
C LEU A 85 17.35 9.73 9.27
N TYR A 86 18.14 9.12 10.17
CA TYR A 86 19.27 9.78 10.81
C TYR A 86 20.24 8.78 11.46
N PRO A 87 21.54 8.74 11.08
CA PRO A 87 22.54 7.92 11.70
C PRO A 87 22.87 8.51 13.07
N MET A 88 22.26 7.96 14.11
CA MET A 88 22.71 8.25 15.46
C MET A 88 24.03 7.52 15.75
N ARG A 89 24.84 8.11 16.62
CA ARG A 89 26.03 7.43 17.15
C ARG A 89 25.60 6.14 17.85
N VAL A 90 26.11 5.01 17.35
CA VAL A 90 25.96 3.72 18.01
C VAL A 90 26.96 3.65 19.17
N PRO A 91 26.56 3.26 20.38
CA PRO A 91 27.49 3.01 21.48
C PRO A 91 28.49 1.92 21.06
N THR A 92 29.78 2.21 21.16
CA THR A 92 30.85 1.24 20.87
C THR A 92 31.69 0.99 22.11
N PRO A 93 32.45 -0.12 22.20
CA PRO A 93 33.36 -0.37 23.32
C PRO A 93 34.39 0.73 23.57
N PHE A 94 34.65 1.58 22.57
CA PHE A 94 35.58 2.71 22.64
C PHE A 94 34.91 4.06 22.93
N ASN A 95 33.58 4.13 22.85
CA ASN A 95 32.80 5.30 23.21
C ASN A 95 31.38 4.91 23.63
N MET A 96 31.19 4.69 24.94
CA MET A 96 29.92 4.37 25.57
C MET A 96 29.22 5.61 26.17
N ALA A 97 29.70 6.82 25.89
CA ALA A 97 29.05 8.02 26.42
C ALA A 97 27.58 8.06 25.99
N PRO A 98 26.62 8.41 26.87
CA PRO A 98 25.24 8.58 26.46
C PRO A 98 25.12 9.73 25.44
N LEU A 99 24.07 9.70 24.62
CA LEU A 99 23.77 10.82 23.72
C LEU A 99 23.42 12.06 24.55
N SER A 100 23.98 13.21 24.18
CA SER A 100 23.62 14.48 24.80
C SER A 100 22.20 14.90 24.38
N LYS A 101 21.53 15.70 25.22
CA LYS A 101 20.19 16.21 24.90
C LYS A 101 20.16 16.99 23.57
N ALA A 102 21.18 17.80 23.32
CA ALA A 102 21.31 18.57 22.08
C ALA A 102 21.45 17.66 20.83
N GLU A 103 22.16 16.53 20.93
CA GLU A 103 22.25 15.55 19.85
C GLU A 103 20.89 14.88 19.58
N VAL A 104 20.15 14.53 20.64
CA VAL A 104 18.83 13.90 20.53
C VAL A 104 17.82 14.86 19.91
N GLU A 105 17.76 16.12 20.35
CA GLU A 105 16.86 17.13 19.82
C GLU A 105 17.15 17.43 18.34
N LYS A 106 18.43 17.54 17.98
CA LYS A 106 18.84 17.69 16.58
C LYS A 106 18.41 16.49 15.74
N ALA A 107 18.63 15.26 16.24
CA ALA A 107 18.22 14.04 15.54
C ALA A 107 16.70 14.00 15.35
N GLN A 108 15.91 14.35 16.36
CA GLN A 108 14.45 14.40 16.27
C GLN A 108 13.97 15.41 15.21
N LYS A 109 14.54 16.61 15.20
CA LYS A 109 14.18 17.63 14.20
C LYS A 109 14.47 17.15 12.79
N VAL A 110 15.67 16.61 12.55
CA VAL A 110 16.06 16.11 11.23
C VAL A 110 15.17 14.94 10.81
N LYS A 111 14.85 14.00 11.72
CA LYS A 111 13.93 12.89 11.43
C LYS A 111 12.55 13.38 11.01
N GLN A 112 12.00 14.36 11.71
CA GLN A 112 10.71 14.96 11.36
C GLN A 112 10.72 15.56 9.95
N ASP A 113 11.74 16.36 9.62
CA ASP A 113 11.88 16.98 8.29
C ASP A 113 12.00 15.91 7.19
N ARG A 114 12.69 14.80 7.49
CA ARG A 114 12.86 13.69 6.55
C ARG A 114 11.59 12.87 6.36
N ILE A 115 10.79 12.66 7.39
CA ILE A 115 9.47 12.03 7.28
C ILE A 115 8.57 12.84 6.36
N VAL A 116 8.57 14.17 6.51
CA VAL A 116 7.83 15.05 5.58
C VAL A 116 8.35 14.89 4.15
N THR A 117 9.68 14.83 3.97
CA THR A 117 10.29 14.58 2.66
C THR A 117 9.84 13.24 2.05
N VAL A 118 9.78 12.16 2.83
CA VAL A 118 9.27 10.85 2.36
C VAL A 118 7.80 10.98 1.91
N LYS A 119 6.97 11.63 2.72
CA LYS A 119 5.54 11.83 2.44
C LYS A 119 5.28 12.65 1.19
N GLU A 120 6.21 13.48 0.77
CA GLU A 120 6.09 14.26 -0.47
C GLU A 120 6.72 13.55 -1.68
N SER A 121 7.87 12.91 -1.47
CA SER A 121 8.64 12.26 -2.54
C SER A 121 7.98 10.98 -3.05
N VAL A 122 7.37 10.16 -2.19
CA VAL A 122 6.72 8.91 -2.62
C VAL A 122 5.50 9.16 -3.50
N PRO A 123 4.53 10.03 -3.13
CA PRO A 123 3.44 10.41 -4.01
C PRO A 123 3.90 10.96 -5.36
N ARG A 124 4.93 11.81 -5.34
CA ARG A 124 5.49 12.39 -6.57
C ARG A 124 6.13 11.31 -7.44
N LEU A 125 6.88 10.40 -6.85
CA LEU A 125 7.48 9.26 -7.56
C LEU A 125 6.42 8.40 -8.24
N LEU A 126 5.34 8.08 -7.53
CA LEU A 126 4.20 7.34 -8.09
C LEU A 126 3.58 8.10 -9.25
N ALA A 127 3.33 9.40 -9.08
CA ALA A 127 2.77 10.24 -10.14
C ALA A 127 3.68 10.28 -11.39
N ASP A 128 5.00 10.42 -11.21
CA ASP A 128 5.96 10.64 -12.30
C ASP A 128 6.36 9.35 -13.05
N HIS A 129 6.25 8.19 -12.42
CA HIS A 129 6.85 6.96 -12.96
C HIS A 129 5.91 5.75 -13.07
N ALA A 130 4.75 5.74 -12.38
CA ALA A 130 3.89 4.56 -12.35
C ALA A 130 3.22 4.22 -13.71
N MET A 131 3.24 5.14 -14.68
CA MET A 131 2.83 4.84 -16.07
C MET A 131 3.66 3.71 -16.72
N SER A 132 4.87 3.46 -16.22
CA SER A 132 5.72 2.35 -16.70
C SER A 132 5.14 0.95 -16.42
N LEU A 133 4.14 0.85 -15.53
CA LEU A 133 3.47 -0.38 -15.15
C LEU A 133 2.24 -0.62 -16.05
N ARG A 134 2.47 -1.00 -17.32
CA ARG A 134 1.41 -1.09 -18.35
C ARG A 134 0.60 -2.38 -18.24
N ASP A 135 1.21 -3.45 -17.76
CA ASP A 135 0.56 -4.77 -17.64
C ASP A 135 -0.26 -4.91 -16.34
N LEU A 136 -0.28 -3.86 -15.51
CA LEU A 136 -1.09 -3.80 -14.30
C LEU A 136 -2.55 -3.44 -14.64
N GLY A 137 -3.51 -4.16 -14.04
CA GLY A 137 -4.93 -3.95 -14.29
C GLY A 137 -5.44 -2.62 -13.76
N GLN A 138 -6.47 -2.07 -14.38
CA GLN A 138 -7.10 -0.80 -13.96
C GLN A 138 -7.65 -0.83 -12.52
N ASN A 139 -8.11 -2.00 -12.09
CA ASN A 139 -8.65 -2.21 -10.74
C ASN A 139 -7.56 -2.52 -9.69
N ASP A 140 -6.32 -2.73 -10.12
CA ASP A 140 -5.22 -3.04 -9.22
C ASP A 140 -4.70 -1.76 -8.55
N SER A 141 -4.22 -1.92 -7.32
CA SER A 141 -3.55 -0.93 -6.52
C SER A 141 -2.03 -1.07 -6.60
N ILE A 142 -1.36 0.05 -6.41
CA ILE A 142 0.09 0.15 -6.21
C ILE A 142 0.28 0.69 -4.80
N ALA A 143 1.04 -0.03 -3.98
CA ALA A 143 1.46 0.42 -2.66
C ALA A 143 2.99 0.55 -2.58
N VAL A 144 3.45 1.60 -1.91
CA VAL A 144 4.85 1.79 -1.54
C VAL A 144 4.91 1.87 -0.02
N VAL A 145 5.64 0.93 0.58
CA VAL A 145 5.84 0.78 2.02
C VAL A 145 7.27 1.18 2.34
N VAL A 146 7.41 2.30 3.04
CA VAL A 146 8.71 2.81 3.49
C VAL A 146 8.87 2.46 4.96
N HIS A 147 9.78 1.53 5.25
CA HIS A 147 10.22 1.19 6.59
C HIS A 147 11.22 2.24 7.09
N LEU A 148 10.93 2.82 8.24
CA LEU A 148 11.74 3.86 8.86
C LEU A 148 12.67 3.23 9.88
N PHE A 149 13.94 3.06 9.49
CA PHE A 149 14.93 2.49 10.40
C PHE A 149 15.30 3.49 11.49
N GLU A 150 15.19 3.02 12.73
CA GLU A 150 15.61 3.77 13.91
C GLU A 150 16.32 2.88 14.91
N VAL A 151 17.55 3.27 15.29
CA VAL A 151 18.25 2.70 16.44
C VAL A 151 17.55 3.21 17.70
N ARG A 152 16.69 2.37 18.28
CA ARG A 152 15.88 2.75 19.45
C ARG A 152 16.75 3.02 20.67
N THR A 153 16.63 4.21 21.24
CA THR A 153 17.20 4.56 22.55
C THR A 153 16.12 4.97 23.56
N GLY A 154 14.84 4.68 23.29
CA GLY A 154 13.69 5.05 24.12
C GLY A 154 12.35 4.92 23.37
N GLU A 155 11.31 5.62 23.85
CA GLU A 155 10.03 5.75 23.14
C GLU A 155 10.20 6.56 21.85
N SER A 156 9.87 5.98 20.70
CA SER A 156 9.86 6.70 19.44
C SER A 156 8.54 7.46 19.28
N LYS A 157 8.64 8.70 18.83
CA LYS A 157 7.49 9.56 18.49
C LYS A 157 7.17 9.54 17.00
N PHE A 158 7.92 8.76 16.24
CA PHE A 158 7.83 8.69 14.78
C PHE A 158 7.14 7.39 14.38
N PRO A 159 6.43 7.38 13.24
CA PRO A 159 5.94 6.12 12.68
C PRO A 159 7.13 5.21 12.35
N GLU A 160 6.89 3.91 12.46
CA GLU A 160 7.80 2.87 12.01
C GLU A 160 7.68 2.66 10.50
N GLN A 161 6.50 2.95 9.92
CA GLN A 161 6.25 2.78 8.49
C GLN A 161 5.38 3.90 7.92
N ILE A 162 5.66 4.25 6.67
CA ILE A 162 4.80 5.11 5.85
C ILE A 162 4.35 4.29 4.64
N ILE A 163 3.03 4.18 4.46
CA ILE A 163 2.44 3.46 3.34
C ILE A 163 1.70 4.46 2.46
N VAL A 164 2.02 4.45 1.17
CA VAL A 164 1.28 5.20 0.16
C VAL A 164 0.65 4.22 -0.82
N GLU A 165 -0.68 4.21 -0.89
CA GLU A 165 -1.47 3.36 -1.79
C GLU A 165 -2.25 4.22 -2.78
N ILE A 166 -2.29 3.79 -4.03
CA ILE A 166 -3.14 4.38 -5.08
C ILE A 166 -3.61 3.32 -6.07
N ARG A 167 -4.79 3.52 -6.69
CA ARG A 167 -5.25 2.64 -7.77
C ARG A 167 -4.60 3.01 -9.10
N LYS A 168 -4.38 2.02 -9.95
CA LYS A 168 -3.86 2.22 -11.29
C LYS A 168 -4.75 3.14 -12.14
N ALA A 169 -6.08 2.97 -12.05
CA ALA A 169 -7.03 3.84 -12.76
C ALA A 169 -6.88 5.33 -12.40
N ASP A 170 -6.64 5.64 -11.13
CA ASP A 170 -6.50 7.02 -10.67
C ASP A 170 -5.21 7.68 -11.21
N LEU A 171 -4.13 6.89 -11.30
CA LEU A 171 -2.88 7.33 -11.94
C LEU A 171 -3.06 7.54 -13.45
N ASP A 172 -3.79 6.65 -14.13
CA ASP A 172 -4.02 6.76 -15.56
C ASP A 172 -4.87 8.00 -15.90
N GLU A 173 -5.88 8.32 -15.07
CA GLU A 173 -6.64 9.57 -15.21
C GLU A 173 -5.76 10.81 -15.09
N PHE A 174 -4.80 10.82 -14.17
CA PHE A 174 -3.85 11.93 -14.00
C PHE A 174 -2.97 12.10 -15.25
N TRP A 175 -2.44 10.99 -15.77
CA TRP A 175 -1.60 11.00 -16.96
C TRP A 175 -2.34 11.35 -18.25
N ASP A 176 -3.61 10.97 -18.35
CA ASP A 176 -4.52 11.42 -19.40
C ASP A 176 -4.89 12.92 -19.28
N LYS A 177 -4.33 13.63 -18.28
CA LYS A 177 -4.59 15.05 -17.95
C LYS A 177 -6.05 15.33 -17.63
N LYS A 178 -6.77 14.31 -17.13
CA LYS A 178 -8.17 14.44 -16.69
C LYS A 178 -8.27 15.01 -15.27
N THR A 179 -7.20 14.91 -14.47
CA THR A 179 -7.17 15.35 -13.07
C THR A 179 -5.90 16.15 -12.79
N SER A 180 -5.95 17.02 -11.78
CA SER A 180 -4.76 17.73 -11.31
C SER A 180 -3.94 16.88 -10.33
N TYR A 181 -2.68 17.27 -10.10
CA TYR A 181 -1.85 16.62 -9.09
C TYR A 181 -2.46 16.69 -7.68
N GLN A 182 -3.15 17.79 -7.34
CA GLN A 182 -3.80 17.94 -6.04
C GLN A 182 -4.98 16.97 -5.89
N ASP A 183 -5.75 16.75 -6.96
CA ASP A 183 -6.83 15.76 -6.97
C ASP A 183 -6.28 14.34 -6.85
N LEU A 184 -5.16 14.06 -7.51
CA LEU A 184 -4.45 12.78 -7.40
C LEU A 184 -4.01 12.53 -5.95
N LEU A 185 -3.41 13.51 -5.29
CA LEU A 185 -3.02 13.40 -3.88
C LEU A 185 -4.23 13.11 -2.98
N GLY A 186 -5.39 13.71 -3.24
CA GLY A 186 -6.63 13.43 -2.51
C GLY A 186 -7.14 11.99 -2.68
N LYS A 187 -6.73 11.31 -3.75
CA LYS A 187 -7.05 9.90 -4.02
C LYS A 187 -6.03 8.92 -3.44
N MET A 188 -4.81 9.38 -3.15
CA MET A 188 -3.78 8.56 -2.50
C MET A 188 -4.13 8.33 -1.04
N LYS A 189 -4.03 7.08 -0.58
CA LYS A 189 -4.14 6.76 0.84
C LYS A 189 -2.74 6.77 1.43
N VAL A 190 -2.50 7.68 2.37
CA VAL A 190 -1.25 7.75 3.14
C VAL A 190 -1.54 7.28 4.56
N LEU A 191 -0.86 6.22 4.99
CA LEU A 191 -0.97 5.64 6.33
C LEU A 191 0.38 5.73 7.04
N GLU A 192 0.33 6.06 8.32
CA GLU A 192 1.47 6.07 9.24
C GLU A 192 1.21 4.98 10.28
N LEU A 193 2.13 4.02 10.39
CA LEU A 193 2.06 2.89 11.34
C LEU A 193 3.19 2.97 12.35
#